data_AF-A0A2T3CA97-F1
#
_entry.id   AF-A0A2T3CA97-F1
#
_cell.length_a   1.000
_cell.length_b   1.000
_cell.length_c   1.000
_cell.angle_alpha   90.00
_cell.angle_beta   90.00
_cell.angle_gamma   90.00
#
_symmetry.space_group_name_H-M   'P 1'
#
loop_
_entity.id
_entity.type
_entity.pdbx_description
1 polymer ?
#
loop_
_entity_poly.entity_id
_entity_poly.type
_entity_poly.pdbx_seq_one_letter_code
_entity_poly.pdbx_strand_id
1 'polypeptide(L)'
;MVIWPVVMLFLGLAYFLDDPDALILGACITGLPIFLVIHGLFREVPLPVRFNRQRREVCVPRADGEYWIVPWESVTAAATQHSSVSQAGKATMGLLVIGFENPDPLAKDDNKHFSLGFNCGGGTTAMALWECMRSYMEIGPDAVEDQTARFDRSKGIWATYLDDLIKAAKLRGWLVTALWEGFCGIFIFNTLLIDVLERWKLNPPPGLTYPAIIEWSKPLPSEQWAKRSPELEAAIAKREAELAALPQT
;
A
#
# COMPACT_ATOMS: atom_id res chain seq x y z
N MET A 1 12.71 -9.54 -2.97
CA MET A 1 13.22 -9.41 -4.35
C MET A 1 14.64 -9.97 -4.57
N VAL A 2 15.33 -10.46 -3.53
CA VAL A 2 16.73 -10.92 -3.66
C VAL A 2 16.88 -12.43 -3.84
N ILE A 3 15.85 -13.22 -3.50
CA ILE A 3 15.93 -14.68 -3.49
C ILE A 3 16.20 -15.25 -4.88
N TRP A 4 15.46 -14.82 -5.91
CA TRP A 4 15.60 -15.36 -7.27
C TRP A 4 16.98 -15.11 -7.91
N PRO A 5 17.54 -13.88 -7.87
CA PRO A 5 18.92 -13.66 -8.31
C PRO A 5 19.94 -14.57 -7.61
N VAL A 6 19.77 -14.80 -6.30
CA VAL A 6 20.68 -15.66 -5.53
C VAL A 6 20.54 -17.12 -5.96
N VAL A 7 19.31 -17.60 -6.21
CA VAL A 7 19.07 -18.94 -6.76
C VAL A 7 19.75 -19.08 -8.12
N MET A 8 19.56 -18.12 -9.03
CA MET A 8 20.19 -18.15 -10.35
C MET A 8 21.71 -18.09 -10.30
N LEU A 9 22.28 -17.35 -9.35
CA LEU A 9 23.71 -17.30 -9.11
C LEU A 9 24.26 -18.70 -8.76
N PHE A 10 23.66 -19.38 -7.77
CA PHE A 10 24.14 -20.70 -7.36
C PHE A 10 23.89 -21.79 -8.41
N LEU A 11 22.79 -21.72 -9.16
CA LEU A 11 22.56 -22.59 -10.32
C LEU A 11 23.61 -22.37 -11.41
N GLY A 12 23.94 -21.11 -11.69
CA GLY A 12 24.98 -20.75 -12.64
C GLY A 12 26.36 -21.22 -12.19
N LEU A 13 26.72 -21.01 -10.92
CA LEU A 13 28.00 -21.48 -10.36
C LEU A 13 28.14 -23.00 -10.47
N ALA A 14 27.11 -23.75 -10.07
CA ALA A 14 27.12 -25.20 -10.17
C ALA A 14 27.27 -25.68 -11.63
N TYR A 15 26.60 -25.02 -12.58
CA TYR A 15 26.67 -25.38 -14.00
C TYR A 15 28.03 -25.02 -14.63
N PHE A 16 28.55 -23.82 -14.39
CA PHE A 16 29.79 -23.35 -15.03
C PHE A 16 31.06 -23.92 -14.38
N LEU A 17 31.02 -24.23 -13.08
CA LEU A 17 32.16 -24.77 -12.34
C LEU A 17 32.08 -26.30 -12.16
N ASP A 18 31.00 -26.93 -12.63
CA ASP A 18 30.70 -28.37 -12.42
C ASP A 18 30.78 -28.77 -10.93
N ASP A 19 30.34 -27.86 -10.06
CA ASP A 19 30.46 -27.98 -8.61
C ASP A 19 29.08 -28.24 -7.96
N PRO A 20 28.75 -29.49 -7.61
CA PRO A 20 27.48 -29.81 -6.96
C PRO A 20 27.37 -29.25 -5.53
N ASP A 21 28.50 -28.96 -4.86
CA ASP A 21 28.48 -28.40 -3.49
C ASP A 21 27.93 -26.96 -3.49
N ALA A 22 28.09 -26.23 -4.60
CA ALA A 22 27.49 -24.92 -4.80
C ALA A 22 25.95 -24.96 -4.73
N LEU A 23 25.32 -26.05 -5.17
CA LEU A 23 23.86 -26.24 -5.05
C LEU A 23 23.44 -26.44 -3.59
N ILE A 24 24.21 -27.22 -2.83
CA ILE A 24 23.95 -27.48 -1.41
C ILE A 24 24.05 -26.16 -0.63
N LEU A 25 25.11 -25.39 -0.86
CA LEU A 25 25.29 -24.08 -0.25
C LEU A 25 24.15 -23.11 -0.62
N GLY A 26 23.78 -23.04 -1.91
CA GLY A 26 22.67 -22.23 -2.38
C GLY A 26 21.33 -22.60 -1.74
N ALA A 27 21.06 -23.89 -1.59
CA ALA A 27 19.86 -24.39 -0.91
C ALA A 27 19.86 -24.02 0.58
N CYS A 28 20.99 -24.12 1.28
CA CYS A 28 21.11 -23.71 2.68
C CYS A 28 20.84 -22.20 2.87
N ILE A 29 21.34 -21.36 1.97
CA ILE A 29 21.17 -19.90 2.04
C ILE A 29 19.73 -19.49 1.71
N THR A 30 19.13 -20.09 0.68
CA THR A 30 17.82 -19.66 0.16
C THR A 30 16.65 -20.40 0.79
N GLY A 31 16.88 -21.56 1.43
CA GLY A 31 15.83 -22.43 1.96
C GLY A 31 14.94 -21.75 3.01
N LEU A 32 15.54 -21.12 4.03
CA LEU A 32 14.76 -20.41 5.06
C LEU A 32 13.98 -19.21 4.48
N PRO A 33 14.59 -18.30 3.67
CA PRO A 33 13.84 -17.24 3.00
C PRO A 33 12.69 -17.75 2.12
N ILE A 34 12.90 -18.82 1.34
CA ILE A 34 11.84 -19.43 0.52
C ILE A 34 10.72 -19.95 1.41
N PHE A 35 11.05 -20.66 2.49
CA PHE A 35 10.07 -21.15 3.45
C PHE A 35 9.25 -20.01 4.07
N LEU A 36 9.88 -18.91 4.47
CA LEU A 36 9.17 -17.74 5.01
C LEU A 36 8.23 -17.09 3.98
N VAL A 37 8.64 -17.01 2.71
CA VAL A 37 7.77 -16.51 1.62
C VAL A 37 6.58 -17.44 1.41
N ILE A 38 6.81 -18.75 1.34
CA ILE A 38 5.73 -19.74 1.20
C ILE A 38 4.76 -19.65 2.38
N HIS A 39 5.28 -19.62 3.62
CA HIS A 39 4.46 -19.46 4.81
C HIS A 39 3.65 -18.15 4.78
N GLY A 40 4.26 -17.03 4.37
CA GLY A 40 3.57 -15.75 4.20
C GLY A 40 2.48 -15.78 3.13
N LEU A 41 2.69 -16.51 2.04
CA LEU A 41 1.70 -16.72 0.99
C LEU A 41 0.49 -17.53 1.47
N PHE A 42 0.66 -18.47 2.41
CA PHE A 42 -0.44 -19.24 2.98
C PHE A 42 -1.15 -18.57 4.17
N ARG A 43 -0.49 -17.63 4.87
CA ARG A 43 -1.09 -16.91 6.01
C ARG A 43 -2.31 -16.10 5.58
N GLU A 44 -3.42 -16.10 6.31
CA GLU A 44 -4.57 -15.27 5.93
C GLU A 44 -4.23 -13.77 5.86
N VAL A 45 -4.80 -13.08 4.87
CA VAL A 45 -4.62 -11.63 4.70
C VAL A 45 -5.45 -10.93 5.79
N PRO A 46 -4.86 -10.01 6.57
CA PRO A 46 -5.62 -9.28 7.58
C PRO A 46 -6.77 -8.51 6.94
N LEU A 47 -7.87 -8.37 7.67
CA LEU A 47 -9.02 -7.60 7.21
C LEU A 47 -8.60 -6.13 6.95
N PRO A 48 -9.05 -5.52 5.84
CA PRO A 48 -8.62 -4.19 5.47
C PRO A 48 -9.39 -3.14 6.27
N VAL A 49 -8.72 -2.04 6.58
CA VAL A 49 -9.39 -0.82 7.04
C VAL A 49 -10.26 -0.29 5.91
N ARG A 50 -11.51 0.05 6.20
CA ARG A 50 -12.48 0.47 5.17
C ARG A 50 -12.94 1.89 5.42
N PHE A 51 -12.87 2.69 4.36
CA PHE A 51 -13.30 4.07 4.36
C PHE A 51 -14.70 4.17 3.76
N ASN A 52 -15.66 4.69 4.52
CA ASN A 52 -17.00 4.98 4.03
C ASN A 52 -17.22 6.48 3.94
N ARG A 53 -17.05 7.01 2.73
CA ARG A 53 -17.26 8.43 2.42
C ARG A 53 -18.67 8.90 2.73
N GLN A 54 -19.69 8.10 2.40
CA GLN A 54 -21.08 8.51 2.53
C GLN A 54 -21.48 8.72 3.99
N ARG A 55 -20.91 7.91 4.90
CA ARG A 55 -21.08 8.06 6.35
C ARG A 55 -20.02 8.95 7.00
N ARG A 56 -18.94 9.31 6.29
CA ARG A 56 -17.73 9.97 6.82
C ARG A 56 -17.16 9.21 8.03
N GLU A 57 -17.04 7.90 7.89
CA GLU A 57 -16.59 6.98 8.94
C GLU A 57 -15.55 5.99 8.39
N VAL A 58 -14.71 5.47 9.28
CA VAL A 58 -13.69 4.47 8.98
C VAL A 58 -13.91 3.24 9.87
N CYS A 59 -14.02 2.07 9.24
CA CYS A 59 -14.11 0.80 9.92
C CYS A 59 -12.72 0.19 10.09
N VAL A 60 -12.29 -0.01 11.33
CA VAL A 60 -11.03 -0.63 11.71
C VAL A 60 -11.30 -2.03 12.28
N PRO A 61 -10.94 -3.12 11.58
CA PRO A 61 -11.10 -4.47 12.11
C PRO A 61 -10.01 -4.78 13.16
N ARG A 62 -10.38 -5.46 14.26
CA ARG A 62 -9.46 -5.99 15.28
C ARG A 62 -9.36 -7.51 15.20
N ALA A 63 -8.33 -8.06 15.85
CA ALA A 63 -8.03 -9.49 15.84
C ALA A 63 -9.10 -10.34 16.57
N ASP A 64 -9.80 -9.77 17.56
CA ASP A 64 -10.70 -10.51 18.46
C ASP A 64 -12.14 -10.64 17.94
N GLY A 65 -12.40 -10.36 16.65
CA GLY A 65 -13.77 -10.31 16.14
C GLY A 65 -14.45 -8.95 16.29
N GLU A 66 -13.79 -7.99 16.95
CA GLU A 66 -14.30 -6.64 17.16
C GLU A 66 -13.97 -5.70 15.99
N TYR A 67 -14.75 -4.63 15.86
CA TYR A 67 -14.50 -3.56 14.91
C TYR A 67 -14.76 -2.20 15.56
N TRP A 68 -14.03 -1.19 15.12
CA TRP A 68 -14.26 0.20 15.52
C TRP A 68 -14.81 0.97 14.34
N ILE A 69 -15.85 1.76 14.58
CA ILE A 69 -16.35 2.75 13.62
C ILE A 69 -15.86 4.10 14.13
N VAL A 70 -14.83 4.62 13.47
CA VAL A 70 -14.16 5.85 13.86
C VAL A 70 -14.65 6.98 12.93
N PRO A 71 -15.10 8.13 13.45
CA PRO A 71 -15.41 9.29 12.62
C PRO A 71 -14.19 9.70 11.77
N TRP A 72 -14.40 10.01 10.49
CA TRP A 72 -13.30 10.41 9.61
C TRP A 72 -12.56 11.64 10.12
N GLU A 73 -13.26 12.58 10.75
CA GLU A 73 -12.69 13.83 11.26
C GLU A 73 -11.83 13.64 12.51
N SER A 74 -11.93 12.49 13.20
CA SER A 74 -11.03 12.13 14.32
C SER A 74 -9.82 11.31 13.86
N VAL A 75 -9.71 10.98 12.57
CA VAL A 75 -8.54 10.26 12.04
C VAL A 75 -7.34 11.20 12.05
N THR A 76 -6.25 10.74 12.66
CA THR A 76 -5.00 11.50 12.72
C THR A 76 -4.04 10.99 11.65
N ALA A 77 -3.29 11.90 11.04
CA ALA A 77 -2.26 11.55 10.07
C ALA A 77 -0.95 12.25 10.43
N ALA A 78 0.13 11.47 10.52
CA ALA A 78 1.47 11.96 10.77
C ALA A 78 2.40 11.56 9.62
N ALA A 79 2.77 12.54 8.80
CA ALA A 79 3.84 12.38 7.81
C ALA A 79 5.19 12.55 8.51
N THR A 80 5.91 11.44 8.70
CA THR A 80 7.20 11.45 9.39
C THR A 80 8.35 11.31 8.41
N GLN A 81 9.44 12.02 8.70
CA GLN A 81 10.68 11.92 7.93
C GLN A 81 11.86 12.02 8.90
N HIS A 82 12.79 11.09 8.76
CA HIS A 82 14.04 11.05 9.50
C HIS A 82 15.21 11.02 8.53
N SER A 83 16.26 11.80 8.82
CA SER A 83 17.50 11.82 8.02
C SER A 83 18.67 11.45 8.92
N SER A 84 19.44 10.44 8.51
CA SER A 84 20.73 10.11 9.12
C SER A 84 21.86 10.47 8.16
N VAL A 85 22.98 10.96 8.72
CA VAL A 85 24.18 11.28 7.94
C VAL A 85 25.30 10.34 8.38
N SER A 86 25.91 9.65 7.42
CA SER A 86 27.03 8.74 7.63
C SER A 86 28.18 9.06 6.67
N GLN A 87 29.31 8.33 6.79
CA GLN A 87 30.41 8.42 5.82
C GLN A 87 29.97 8.07 4.39
N ALA A 88 28.91 7.26 4.23
CA ALA A 88 28.31 6.93 2.94
C ALA A 88 27.33 8.00 2.41
N GLY A 89 27.19 9.14 3.10
CA GLY A 89 26.31 10.24 2.75
C GLY A 89 25.02 10.31 3.59
N LYS A 90 24.08 11.16 3.15
CA LYS A 90 22.78 11.37 3.80
C LYS A 90 21.77 10.32 3.34
N ALA A 91 21.25 9.55 4.29
CA ALA A 91 20.13 8.64 4.08
C ALA A 91 18.86 9.26 4.67
N THR A 92 17.81 9.37 3.85
CA THR A 92 16.51 9.88 4.29
C THR A 92 15.48 8.76 4.23
N MET A 93 14.76 8.55 5.31
CA MET A 93 13.67 7.59 5.43
C MET A 93 12.43 8.30 5.96
N GLY A 94 11.26 7.75 5.70
CA GLY A 94 10.03 8.29 6.25
C GLY A 94 8.84 7.40 5.92
N LEU A 95 7.75 7.68 6.60
CA LEU A 95 6.52 6.90 6.52
C LEU A 95 5.33 7.79 6.89
N LEU A 96 4.17 7.44 6.35
CA LEU A 96 2.88 7.99 6.77
C LEU A 96 2.29 7.09 7.86
N VAL A 97 2.02 7.64 9.04
CA VAL A 97 1.23 6.96 10.09
C VAL A 97 -0.18 7.50 10.07
N ILE A 98 -1.17 6.62 9.95
CA ILE A 98 -2.58 6.95 10.16
C ILE A 98 -2.98 6.40 11.53
N GLY A 99 -3.46 7.26 12.42
CA GLY A 99 -3.91 6.92 13.76
C GLY A 99 -5.43 6.94 13.88
N PHE A 100 -5.94 5.98 14.64
CA PHE A 100 -7.35 5.78 14.95
C PHE A 100 -7.50 5.68 16.47
N GLU A 101 -8.36 6.52 17.02
CA GLU A 101 -8.73 6.47 18.44
C GLU A 101 -10.05 5.72 18.58
N ASN A 102 -10.13 4.87 19.60
CA ASN A 102 -11.35 4.12 19.87
C ASN A 102 -12.43 5.09 20.38
N PRO A 103 -13.62 5.13 19.76
CA PRO A 103 -14.72 6.00 20.21
C PRO A 103 -15.30 5.59 21.56
N ASP A 104 -15.05 4.37 22.06
CA ASP A 104 -15.54 3.92 23.37
C ASP A 104 -14.68 4.49 24.52
N PRO A 105 -15.23 5.37 25.38
CA PRO A 105 -14.49 5.94 26.50
C PRO A 105 -14.15 4.92 27.60
N LEU A 106 -14.77 3.75 27.62
CA LEU A 106 -14.52 2.66 28.58
C LEU A 106 -13.55 1.60 28.04
N ALA A 107 -12.99 1.80 26.84
CA ALA A 107 -12.03 0.89 26.26
C ALA A 107 -10.81 0.70 27.18
N LYS A 108 -10.34 -0.55 27.31
CA LYS A 108 -9.08 -0.89 27.98
C LYS A 108 -7.92 -0.14 27.32
N ASP A 109 -6.90 0.22 28.09
CA ASP A 109 -5.74 1.00 27.60
C ASP A 109 -5.11 0.40 26.32
N ASP A 110 -4.99 -0.93 26.25
CA ASP A 110 -4.44 -1.64 25.08
C ASP A 110 -5.30 -1.55 23.80
N ASN A 111 -6.57 -1.14 23.95
CA ASN A 111 -7.56 -1.00 22.87
C ASN A 111 -7.98 0.47 22.66
N LYS A 112 -7.21 1.45 23.14
CA LYS A 112 -7.50 2.89 22.94
C LYS A 112 -6.99 3.44 21.61
N HIS A 113 -5.86 2.93 21.13
CA HIS A 113 -5.20 3.46 19.94
C HIS A 113 -4.87 2.34 18.96
N PHE A 114 -5.06 2.61 17.67
CA PHE A 114 -4.59 1.77 16.58
C PHE A 114 -3.95 2.65 15.52
N SER A 115 -2.84 2.20 14.92
CA SER A 115 -2.19 2.95 13.87
C SER A 115 -1.75 2.05 12.71
N LEU A 116 -1.76 2.62 11.51
CA LEU A 116 -1.34 1.97 10.29
C LEU A 116 -0.20 2.77 9.68
N GLY A 117 0.94 2.11 9.48
CA GLY A 117 2.14 2.70 8.87
C GLY A 117 2.26 2.33 7.39
N PHE A 118 2.43 3.33 6.54
CA PHE A 118 2.69 3.16 5.11
C PHE A 118 4.13 3.55 4.78
N ASN A 119 4.88 2.59 4.23
CA ASN A 119 6.26 2.80 3.77
C ASN A 119 6.28 3.49 2.39
N CYS A 120 5.77 4.72 2.32
CA CYS A 120 5.68 5.53 1.11
C CYS A 120 6.81 6.57 0.97
N GLY A 121 7.81 6.54 1.84
CA GLY A 121 8.79 7.62 1.98
C GLY A 121 8.29 8.75 2.88
N GLY A 122 9.17 9.72 3.13
CA GLY A 122 8.90 10.85 4.03
C GLY A 122 8.55 12.15 3.30
N GLY A 123 8.04 13.12 4.06
CA GLY A 123 7.80 14.48 3.57
C GLY A 123 6.70 14.51 2.51
N THR A 124 7.02 15.00 1.32
CA THR A 124 6.04 15.22 0.25
C THR A 124 5.36 13.95 -0.23
N THR A 125 6.03 12.80 -0.25
CA THR A 125 5.40 11.55 -0.69
C THR A 125 4.39 11.01 0.33
N ALA A 126 4.69 11.13 1.63
CA ALA A 126 3.73 10.83 2.70
C ALA A 126 2.54 11.79 2.68
N MET A 127 2.78 13.09 2.45
CA MET A 127 1.72 14.08 2.28
C MET A 127 0.85 13.77 1.06
N ALA A 128 1.45 13.38 -0.08
CA ALA A 128 0.71 13.02 -1.28
C ALA A 128 -0.17 11.79 -1.06
N LEU A 129 0.32 10.78 -0.32
CA LEU A 129 -0.50 9.61 0.02
C LEU A 129 -1.67 9.99 0.95
N TRP A 130 -1.44 10.85 1.94
CA TRP A 130 -2.51 11.39 2.78
C TRP A 130 -3.55 12.17 1.95
N GLU A 131 -3.08 13.03 1.05
CA GLU A 131 -3.95 13.82 0.16
C GLU A 131 -4.75 12.94 -0.81
N CYS A 132 -4.21 11.78 -1.22
CA CYS A 132 -4.95 10.78 -1.99
C CYS A 132 -6.11 10.20 -1.18
N MET A 133 -5.85 9.76 0.06
CA MET A 133 -6.91 9.25 0.97
C MET A 133 -7.96 10.32 1.27
N ARG A 134 -7.51 11.54 1.55
CA ARG A 134 -8.37 12.69 1.83
C ARG A 134 -9.21 13.08 0.62
N SER A 135 -8.64 13.09 -0.58
CA SER A 135 -9.37 13.38 -1.83
C SER A 135 -10.47 12.35 -2.09
N TYR A 136 -10.19 11.07 -1.85
CA TYR A 136 -11.22 10.03 -1.91
C TYR A 136 -12.38 10.29 -0.94
N MET A 137 -12.07 10.64 0.32
CA MET A 137 -13.08 10.89 1.36
C MET A 137 -13.85 12.20 1.17
N GLU A 138 -13.19 13.26 0.70
CA GLU A 138 -13.75 14.61 0.66
C GLU A 138 -14.38 14.95 -0.70
N ILE A 139 -13.71 14.60 -1.79
CA ILE A 139 -14.15 14.94 -3.15
C ILE A 139 -14.99 13.78 -3.68
N GLY A 140 -14.37 12.60 -3.81
CA GLY A 140 -15.02 11.39 -4.29
C GLY A 140 -14.05 10.43 -4.97
N PRO A 141 -14.55 9.27 -5.44
CA PRO A 141 -13.72 8.27 -6.11
C PRO A 141 -13.09 8.79 -7.41
N ASP A 142 -13.78 9.67 -8.15
CA ASP A 142 -13.29 10.21 -9.43
C ASP A 142 -12.07 11.13 -9.26
N ALA A 143 -11.81 11.62 -8.04
CA ALA A 143 -10.65 12.45 -7.73
C ALA A 143 -9.36 11.64 -7.55
N VAL A 144 -9.45 10.31 -7.48
CA VAL A 144 -8.32 9.42 -7.26
C VAL A 144 -8.17 8.48 -8.46
N GLU A 145 -6.95 8.32 -8.95
CA GLU A 145 -6.68 7.39 -10.03
C GLU A 145 -6.85 5.94 -9.56
N ASP A 146 -7.74 5.20 -10.21
CA ASP A 146 -7.94 3.79 -9.91
C ASP A 146 -6.83 2.92 -10.53
N GLN A 147 -5.93 2.44 -9.67
CA GLN A 147 -4.87 1.50 -10.03
C GLN A 147 -5.19 0.06 -9.58
N THR A 148 -6.41 -0.21 -9.09
CA THR A 148 -6.79 -1.55 -8.61
C THR A 148 -6.87 -2.58 -9.73
N ALA A 149 -7.00 -2.14 -10.98
CA ALA A 149 -6.92 -2.98 -12.18
C ALA A 149 -5.63 -3.82 -12.28
N ARG A 150 -4.54 -3.41 -11.60
CA ARG A 150 -3.31 -4.21 -11.51
C ARG A 150 -3.52 -5.55 -10.79
N PHE A 151 -4.41 -5.56 -9.79
CA PHE A 151 -4.73 -6.75 -9.02
C PHE A 151 -5.81 -7.59 -9.69
N ASP A 152 -6.68 -6.96 -10.47
CA ASP A 152 -7.75 -7.64 -11.19
C ASP A 152 -7.19 -8.64 -12.23
N ARG A 153 -7.87 -9.78 -12.38
CA ARG A 153 -7.51 -10.83 -13.34
C ARG A 153 -8.04 -10.56 -14.74
N SER A 154 -8.77 -9.47 -14.95
CA SER A 154 -9.38 -9.12 -16.23
C SER A 154 -8.38 -9.02 -17.38
N LYS A 155 -7.15 -8.55 -17.11
CA LYS A 155 -6.02 -8.60 -18.05
C LYS A 155 -5.08 -9.75 -17.66
N GLY A 156 -4.79 -10.64 -18.60
CA GLY A 156 -3.78 -11.69 -18.42
C GLY A 156 -2.41 -11.11 -18.07
N ILE A 157 -1.58 -11.88 -17.35
CA ILE A 157 -0.28 -11.42 -16.81
C ILE A 157 0.61 -10.82 -17.90
N TRP A 158 0.70 -11.49 -19.06
CA TRP A 158 1.46 -11.00 -20.21
C TRP A 158 0.92 -9.69 -20.78
N ALA A 159 -0.40 -9.51 -20.81
CA ALA A 159 -1.01 -8.28 -21.31
C ALA A 159 -0.72 -7.10 -20.37
N THR A 160 -0.80 -7.32 -19.05
CA THR A 160 -0.41 -6.30 -18.08
C THR A 160 1.08 -5.96 -18.16
N TYR A 161 1.93 -6.98 -18.29
CA TYR A 161 3.37 -6.77 -18.44
C TYR A 161 3.71 -5.97 -19.71
N LEU A 162 3.01 -6.21 -20.83
CA LEU A 162 3.17 -5.41 -22.05
C LEU A 162 2.70 -3.96 -21.86
N ASP A 163 1.57 -3.74 -21.18
CA ASP A 163 1.09 -2.40 -20.84
C ASP A 163 2.14 -1.65 -20.00
N ASP A 164 2.76 -2.33 -19.04
CA ASP A 164 3.80 -1.77 -18.18
C ASP A 164 5.10 -1.49 -18.93
N LEU A 165 5.50 -2.36 -19.88
CA LEU A 165 6.61 -2.08 -20.81
C LEU A 165 6.32 -0.83 -21.65
N ILE A 166 5.11 -0.68 -22.18
CA ILE A 166 4.75 0.49 -22.99
C ILE A 166 4.80 1.76 -22.13
N LYS A 167 4.29 1.72 -20.89
CA LYS A 167 4.38 2.83 -19.94
C LYS A 167 5.83 3.18 -19.61
N ALA A 168 6.66 2.19 -19.31
CA ALA A 168 8.08 2.39 -19.02
C ALA A 168 8.83 2.98 -20.22
N ALA A 169 8.57 2.48 -21.43
CA ALA A 169 9.18 2.98 -22.66
C ALA A 169 8.81 4.45 -22.94
N LYS A 170 7.57 4.85 -22.64
CA LYS A 170 7.15 6.26 -22.75
C LYS A 170 7.86 7.17 -21.75
N LEU A 171 8.15 6.68 -20.54
CA LEU A 171 8.77 7.47 -19.47
C LEU A 171 10.29 7.55 -19.57
N ARG A 172 10.95 6.45 -19.99
CA ARG A 172 12.42 6.29 -19.89
C ARG A 172 13.09 5.91 -21.22
N GLY A 173 12.31 5.67 -22.27
CA GLY A 173 12.80 5.28 -23.60
C GLY A 173 12.95 3.77 -23.78
N TRP A 174 12.76 3.31 -25.03
CA TRP A 174 12.72 1.88 -25.39
C TRP A 174 14.01 1.10 -25.08
N LEU A 175 15.19 1.72 -25.22
CA LEU A 175 16.46 1.04 -24.95
C LEU A 175 16.59 0.68 -23.47
N VAL A 176 16.33 1.64 -22.59
CA VAL A 176 16.36 1.44 -21.14
C VAL A 176 15.32 0.41 -20.75
N THR A 177 14.12 0.51 -21.33
CA THR A 177 13.02 -0.42 -21.03
C THR A 177 13.28 -1.85 -21.47
N ALA A 178 13.84 -2.05 -22.66
CA ALA A 178 14.17 -3.38 -23.15
C ALA A 178 15.25 -4.05 -22.27
N LEU A 179 16.24 -3.29 -21.81
CA LEU A 179 17.30 -3.80 -20.95
C LEU A 179 16.82 -4.03 -19.52
N TRP A 180 16.13 -3.07 -18.92
CA TRP A 180 15.77 -3.09 -17.51
C TRP A 180 14.46 -3.86 -17.26
N GLU A 181 13.32 -3.34 -17.72
CA GLU A 181 12.02 -3.99 -17.51
C GLU A 181 11.88 -5.28 -18.35
N GLY A 182 12.51 -5.35 -19.52
CA GLY A 182 12.58 -6.53 -20.39
C GLY A 182 13.52 -7.61 -19.87
N PHE A 183 14.81 -7.50 -20.19
CA PHE A 183 15.81 -8.52 -19.89
C PHE A 183 16.00 -8.72 -18.38
N CYS A 184 16.34 -7.67 -17.62
CA CYS A 184 16.54 -7.80 -16.18
C CYS A 184 15.24 -8.17 -15.46
N GLY A 185 14.11 -7.58 -15.85
CA GLY A 185 12.80 -7.87 -15.27
C GLY A 185 12.41 -9.34 -15.39
N ILE A 186 12.50 -9.92 -16.59
CA ILE A 186 12.10 -11.32 -16.83
C ILE A 186 13.13 -12.29 -16.26
N PHE A 187 14.42 -12.13 -16.60
CA PHE A 187 15.42 -13.16 -16.31
C PHE A 187 16.05 -13.01 -14.92
N ILE A 188 16.36 -11.78 -14.51
CA ILE A 188 17.08 -11.51 -13.25
C ILE A 188 16.12 -11.36 -12.08
N PHE A 189 14.93 -10.78 -12.27
CA PHE A 189 13.99 -10.55 -11.17
C PHE A 189 12.73 -11.42 -11.22
N ASN A 190 12.45 -12.05 -12.37
CA ASN A 190 11.25 -12.83 -12.62
C ASN A 190 9.97 -12.07 -12.22
N THR A 191 9.79 -10.90 -12.82
CA THR A 191 8.64 -10.00 -12.60
C THR A 191 7.30 -10.70 -12.84
N LEU A 192 7.22 -11.64 -13.79
CA LEU A 192 6.01 -12.41 -14.06
C LEU A 192 5.61 -13.30 -12.88
N LEU A 193 6.57 -13.99 -12.26
CA LEU A 193 6.30 -14.78 -11.05
C LEU A 193 5.83 -13.89 -9.90
N ILE A 194 6.42 -12.71 -9.76
CA ILE A 194 6.01 -11.74 -8.74
C ILE A 194 4.55 -11.34 -8.96
N ASP A 195 4.17 -10.98 -10.19
CA ASP A 195 2.79 -10.61 -10.52
C ASP A 195 1.80 -11.76 -10.23
N VAL A 196 2.19 -13.00 -10.56
CA VAL A 196 1.37 -14.19 -10.25
C VAL A 196 1.17 -14.33 -8.75
N LEU A 197 2.25 -14.26 -7.96
CA LEU A 197 2.20 -14.43 -6.52
C LEU A 197 1.45 -13.29 -5.83
N GLU A 198 1.67 -12.04 -6.27
CA GLU A 198 0.96 -10.86 -5.78
C GLU A 198 -0.54 -10.98 -6.03
N ARG A 199 -0.95 -11.29 -7.25
CA ARG A 199 -2.38 -11.47 -7.59
C ARG A 199 -3.00 -12.67 -6.90
N TRP A 200 -2.26 -13.77 -6.76
CA TRP A 200 -2.76 -14.95 -6.03
C TRP A 200 -3.02 -14.63 -4.56
N LYS A 201 -2.16 -13.79 -3.96
CA LYS A 201 -2.25 -13.43 -2.55
C LYS A 201 -3.30 -12.34 -2.27
N LEU A 202 -3.37 -11.33 -3.12
CA LEU A 202 -4.15 -10.11 -2.85
C LEU A 202 -5.53 -10.09 -3.52
N ASN A 203 -5.80 -11.00 -4.46
CA ASN A 203 -7.08 -11.06 -5.19
C ASN A 203 -7.71 -12.46 -5.09
N PRO A 204 -8.97 -12.60 -4.60
CA PRO A 204 -9.86 -11.54 -4.12
C PRO A 204 -9.38 -10.90 -2.82
N PRO A 205 -9.68 -9.60 -2.61
CA PRO A 205 -9.47 -8.99 -1.31
C PRO A 205 -10.26 -9.79 -0.26
N PRO A 206 -9.74 -9.92 0.97
CA PRO A 206 -10.43 -10.64 2.03
C PRO A 206 -11.86 -10.12 2.24
N GLY A 207 -12.79 -11.06 2.33
CA GLY A 207 -14.22 -10.79 2.43
C GLY A 207 -14.62 -10.13 3.76
N LEU A 208 -15.83 -9.57 3.79
CA LEU A 208 -16.44 -9.10 5.04
C LEU A 208 -17.00 -10.28 5.82
N THR A 209 -16.52 -10.48 7.04
CA THR A 209 -17.02 -11.54 7.93
C THR A 209 -18.16 -11.07 8.83
N TYR A 210 -18.26 -9.76 9.11
CA TYR A 210 -19.22 -9.21 10.07
C TYR A 210 -20.52 -8.70 9.40
N PRO A 211 -21.71 -9.23 9.77
CA PRO A 211 -23.00 -8.80 9.20
C PRO A 211 -23.27 -7.30 9.34
N ALA A 212 -22.97 -6.72 10.51
CA ALA A 212 -23.16 -5.30 10.77
C ALA A 212 -22.29 -4.43 9.86
N ILE A 213 -21.06 -4.85 9.56
CA ILE A 213 -20.17 -4.12 8.64
C ILE A 213 -20.63 -4.28 7.19
N ILE A 214 -21.16 -5.45 6.81
CA ILE A 214 -21.78 -5.65 5.50
C ILE A 214 -22.93 -4.66 5.31
N GLU A 215 -23.81 -4.53 6.30
CA GLU A 215 -24.91 -3.58 6.26
C GLU A 215 -24.43 -2.12 6.27
N TRP A 216 -23.46 -1.78 7.12
CA TRP A 216 -22.84 -0.46 7.17
C TRP A 216 -22.19 -0.06 5.84
N SER A 217 -21.64 -1.03 5.10
CA SER A 217 -20.96 -0.81 3.81
C SER A 217 -21.90 -0.63 2.62
N LYS A 218 -23.21 -0.86 2.77
CA LYS A 218 -24.18 -0.65 1.70
C LYS A 218 -24.27 0.84 1.34
N PRO A 219 -24.45 1.17 0.06
CA PRO A 219 -24.57 2.55 -0.37
C PRO A 219 -25.82 3.20 0.22
N LEU A 220 -25.67 4.43 0.70
CA LEU A 220 -26.73 5.29 1.18
C LEU A 220 -27.23 6.22 0.06
N PRO A 221 -28.53 6.57 0.07
CA PRO A 221 -29.06 7.67 -0.74
C PRO A 221 -28.29 8.97 -0.45
N SER A 222 -28.10 9.81 -1.47
CA SER A 222 -27.34 11.07 -1.37
C SER A 222 -27.88 12.03 -0.30
N GLU A 223 -29.18 11.96 -0.02
CA GLU A 223 -29.84 12.76 1.03
C GLU A 223 -29.38 12.39 2.45
N GLN A 224 -28.93 11.15 2.65
CA GLN A 224 -28.47 10.63 3.93
C GLN A 224 -26.94 10.72 4.09
N TRP A 225 -26.24 11.36 3.15
CA TRP A 225 -24.79 11.48 3.27
C TRP A 225 -24.43 12.43 4.40
N ALA A 226 -23.54 11.96 5.26
CA ALA A 226 -22.97 12.76 6.34
C ALA A 226 -22.23 13.97 5.74
N LYS A 227 -22.48 15.14 6.30
CA LYS A 227 -21.80 16.39 5.93
C LYS A 227 -20.63 16.64 6.86
N ARG A 228 -19.73 17.52 6.44
CA ARG A 228 -18.62 18.01 7.28
C ARG A 228 -19.17 18.65 8.55
N SER A 229 -18.42 18.54 9.64
CA SER A 229 -18.77 19.27 10.86
C SER A 229 -18.69 20.79 10.64
N PRO A 230 -19.48 21.58 11.39
CA PRO A 230 -19.39 23.04 11.36
C PRO A 230 -17.99 23.56 11.72
N GLU A 231 -17.29 22.86 12.61
CA GLU A 231 -15.92 23.20 13.03
C GLU A 231 -14.94 23.04 11.87
N LEU A 232 -15.06 21.94 11.11
CA LEU A 232 -14.22 21.70 9.95
C LEU A 232 -14.49 22.73 8.85
N GLU A 233 -15.75 23.08 8.57
CA GLU A 233 -16.09 24.12 7.60
C GLU A 233 -15.52 25.49 8.00
N ALA A 234 -15.63 25.85 9.28
CA ALA A 234 -15.04 27.09 9.79
C ALA A 234 -13.51 27.10 9.66
N ALA A 235 -12.85 25.97 9.94
CA ALA A 235 -11.40 25.83 9.79
C ALA A 235 -10.96 25.94 8.32
N ILE A 236 -11.70 25.32 7.39
CA ILE A 236 -11.44 25.41 5.94
C ILE A 236 -11.60 26.87 5.47
N ALA A 237 -12.71 27.52 5.81
CA ALA A 237 -12.97 28.91 5.41
C ALA A 237 -11.88 29.86 5.94
N LYS A 238 -11.44 29.67 7.18
CA LYS A 238 -10.31 30.42 7.75
C LYS A 238 -9.03 30.20 6.94
N ARG A 239 -8.73 28.95 6.59
CA ARG A 239 -7.51 28.63 5.85
C ARG A 239 -7.52 29.17 4.42
N GLU A 240 -8.66 29.11 3.74
CA GLU A 240 -8.83 29.68 2.40
C GLU A 240 -8.67 31.20 2.41
N ALA A 241 -9.19 31.88 3.44
CA ALA A 241 -8.99 33.32 3.62
C ALA A 241 -7.51 33.69 3.84
N GLU A 242 -6.78 32.90 4.64
CA GLU A 242 -5.33 33.07 4.83
C GLU A 242 -4.58 32.90 3.50
N LEU A 243 -4.92 31.88 2.71
CA LEU A 243 -4.27 31.62 1.41
C LEU A 243 -4.57 32.72 0.40
N ALA A 244 -5.79 33.26 0.36
CA ALA A 244 -6.16 34.35 -0.52
C ALA A 244 -5.44 35.67 -0.18
N ALA A 245 -5.04 35.84 1.09
CA ALA A 245 -4.27 37.00 1.54
C ALA A 245 -2.77 36.91 1.24
N LEU A 246 -2.26 35.75 0.84
CA LEU A 246 -0.86 35.60 0.44
C LEU A 246 -0.64 36.25 -0.95
N PRO A 247 0.46 36.99 -1.15
CA PRO A 247 0.78 37.53 -2.47
C PRO A 247 0.97 36.37 -3.45
N GLN A 248 0.21 36.39 -4.55
CA GLN A 248 0.41 35.45 -5.66
C GLN A 248 1.76 35.75 -6.30
N THR A 249 2.76 34.92 -5.99
CA THR A 249 4.08 34.93 -6.63
C THR A 249 4.07 34.20 -7.94
#